data_AF-A0A7K1SFC9-F1
#
_entry.id   AF-A0A7K1SFC9-F1
#
_cell.length_a   1.000
_cell.length_b   1.000
_cell.length_c   1.000
_cell.angle_alpha   90.00
_cell.angle_beta   90.00
_cell.angle_gamma   90.00
#
_symmetry.space_group_name_H-M   'P 1'
#
loop_
_entity.id
_entity.type
_entity.pdbx_description
1 polymer ?
#
loop_
_entity_poly.entity_id
_entity_poly.type
_entity_poly.pdbx_seq_one_letter_code
_entity_poly.pdbx_strand_id
1 'polypeptide(L)' 'MPFTLWFDNVVDQLNEFGYPLPLTDKEIEWMEDVWEHFYMSPVEAALLFINEYER' A
#
# COMPACT_ATOMS: atom_id res chain seq x y z
N MET A 1 10.85 8.73 -5.64
CA MET A 1 11.22 7.37 -5.18
C MET A 1 10.70 6.39 -6.22
N PRO A 2 11.44 5.36 -6.65
CA PRO A 2 10.91 4.32 -7.54
C PRO A 2 9.68 3.64 -6.92
N PHE A 3 8.71 3.22 -7.75
CA PHE A 3 7.51 2.52 -7.27
C PHE A 3 7.86 1.31 -6.42
N THR A 4 8.78 0.45 -6.88
CA THR A 4 9.16 -0.78 -6.16
C THR A 4 9.65 -0.52 -4.74
N LEU A 5 10.51 0.49 -4.55
CA LEU A 5 10.99 0.86 -3.22
C LEU A 5 9.87 1.44 -2.35
N TRP A 6 8.99 2.24 -2.93
CA TRP A 6 7.83 2.77 -2.21
C TRP A 6 6.87 1.63 -1.80
N PHE A 7 6.57 0.72 -2.72
CA PHE A 7 5.69 -0.42 -2.53
C PHE A 7 6.23 -1.39 -1.46
N ASP A 8 7.51 -1.73 -1.50
CA ASP A 8 8.14 -2.57 -0.46
C ASP A 8 7.95 -1.97 0.94
N ASN A 9 8.14 -0.63 1.06
CA ASN A 9 7.90 0.06 2.32
C ASN A 9 6.41 0.03 2.73
N VAL A 10 5.47 0.13 1.79
CA VAL A 10 4.04 0.02 2.10
C VAL A 10 3.69 -1.38 2.59
N VAL A 11 4.21 -2.42 1.93
CA VAL A 11 4.01 -3.82 2.34
C VAL A 11 4.57 -4.08 3.73
N ASP A 12 5.74 -3.53 4.06
CA ASP A 12 6.32 -3.60 5.40
C ASP A 12 5.38 -2.95 6.44
N GLN A 13 4.84 -1.77 6.15
CA GLN A 13 3.88 -1.10 7.04
C GLN A 13 2.57 -1.89 7.20
N LEU A 14 2.04 -2.46 6.11
CA LEU A 14 0.85 -3.32 6.16
C LEU A 14 1.09 -4.57 7.02
N ASN A 15 2.27 -5.19 6.91
CA ASN A 15 2.66 -6.31 7.75
C ASN A 15 2.78 -5.90 9.24
N GLU A 16 3.35 -4.74 9.53
CA GLU A 16 3.42 -4.18 10.89
C GLU A 16 2.02 -3.91 11.47
N PHE A 17 1.06 -3.51 10.63
CA PHE A 17 -0.34 -3.34 11.01
C PHE A 17 -1.13 -4.66 11.09
N GLY A 18 -0.51 -5.80 10.73
CA GLY A 18 -1.14 -7.11 10.79
C GLY A 18 -2.05 -7.43 9.61
N TYR A 19 -1.92 -6.70 8.49
CA TYR A 19 -2.66 -7.00 7.27
C TYR A 19 -2.18 -8.33 6.66
N PRO A 20 -3.09 -9.20 6.18
CA PRO A 20 -2.70 -10.46 5.59
C PRO A 20 -1.93 -10.26 4.27
N LEU A 21 -0.76 -10.90 4.19
CA LEU A 21 0.07 -10.97 2.98
C LEU A 21 0.06 -12.39 2.39
N PRO A 22 0.33 -12.57 1.08
CA PRO A 22 0.64 -11.54 0.08
C PRO A 22 -0.60 -10.76 -0.36
N LEU A 23 -0.38 -9.55 -0.88
CA LEU A 23 -1.42 -8.77 -1.56
C LEU A 23 -1.86 -9.47 -2.85
N THR A 24 -3.13 -9.31 -3.18
CA THR A 24 -3.73 -9.75 -4.45
C THR A 24 -3.35 -8.80 -5.59
N ASP A 25 -3.46 -9.27 -6.83
CA ASP A 25 -3.18 -8.46 -8.02
C ASP A 25 -3.96 -7.14 -8.03
N LYS A 26 -5.23 -7.17 -7.61
CA LYS A 26 -6.08 -5.97 -7.53
C LYS A 26 -5.59 -4.96 -6.49
N GLU A 27 -5.08 -5.43 -5.37
CA GLU A 27 -4.53 -4.56 -4.32
C GLU A 27 -3.20 -3.94 -4.77
N ILE A 28 -2.41 -4.67 -5.56
CA ILE A 28 -1.19 -4.15 -6.18
C ILE A 28 -1.54 -3.08 -7.23
N GLU A 29 -2.54 -3.32 -8.10
CA GLU A 29 -3.03 -2.32 -9.05
C GLU A 29 -3.49 -1.03 -8.35
N TRP A 30 -4.20 -1.15 -7.21
CA TRP A 30 -4.58 0.01 -6.41
C TRP A 30 -3.36 0.78 -5.90
N MET A 31 -2.29 0.09 -5.48
CA MET A 31 -1.05 0.73 -5.02
C MET A 31 -0.34 1.49 -6.15
N GLU A 32 -0.36 0.95 -7.37
CA GLU A 32 0.17 1.63 -8.55
C GLU A 32 -0.62 2.92 -8.82
N ASP A 33 -1.96 2.85 -8.85
CA ASP A 33 -2.82 4.02 -9.05
C ASP A 33 -2.58 5.10 -7.98
N VAL A 34 -2.47 4.69 -6.72
CA VAL A 34 -2.19 5.61 -5.60
C VAL A 34 -0.83 6.27 -5.75
N TRP A 35 0.20 5.50 -6.10
CA TRP A 35 1.54 6.04 -6.28
C TRP A 35 1.64 7.02 -7.46
N GLU A 36 0.94 6.75 -8.56
CA GLU A 36 0.94 7.60 -9.74
C GLU A 36 0.17 8.91 -9.53
N HIS A 37 -0.93 8.87 -8.78
CA HIS A 37 -1.84 10.00 -8.65
C HIS A 37 -1.69 10.80 -7.35
N PHE A 38 -1.10 10.22 -6.31
CA PHE A 38 -1.00 10.84 -4.99
C PHE A 38 0.44 10.86 -4.49
N TYR A 39 0.92 12.04 -4.13
CA TYR A 39 2.22 12.17 -3.46
C TYR A 39 2.06 11.87 -1.97
N MET A 40 2.20 10.60 -1.62
CA MET A 40 1.90 10.06 -0.29
C MET A 40 3.06 9.21 0.25
N SER A 41 3.28 9.27 1.56
CA SER A 41 4.28 8.41 2.21
C SER A 41 3.79 6.96 2.33
N PRO A 42 4.69 5.98 2.44
CA PRO A 42 4.29 4.57 2.56
C PRO A 42 3.35 4.28 3.73
N VAL A 43 3.56 4.96 4.88
CA VAL A 43 2.73 4.82 6.07
C VAL A 43 1.30 5.34 5.82
N GLU A 44 1.18 6.50 5.18
CA GLU A 44 -0.12 7.06 4.82
C GLU A 44 -0.88 6.16 3.84
N ALA A 45 -0.18 5.55 2.87
CA ALA A 45 -0.79 4.60 1.92
C ALA A 45 -1.28 3.34 2.61
N ALA A 46 -0.48 2.75 3.50
CA ALA A 46 -0.88 1.58 4.27
C ALA A 46 -2.13 1.86 5.13
N LEU A 47 -2.18 3.03 5.78
CA LEU A 47 -3.36 3.43 6.56
C LEU A 47 -4.60 3.67 5.68
N LEU A 48 -4.44 4.31 4.52
CA LEU A 48 -5.53 4.51 3.58
C LEU A 48 -6.07 3.17 3.07
N PHE A 49 -5.18 2.27 2.70
CA PHE A 49 -5.49 0.94 2.19
C PHE A 49 -6.31 0.11 3.21
N ILE A 50 -5.85 0.03 4.46
CA ILE A 50 -6.59 -0.69 5.52
C ILE A 50 -8.00 -0.10 5.70
N ASN A 51 -8.13 1.23 5.69
CA ASN A 51 -9.44 1.89 5.82
C ASN A 51 -10.39 1.59 4.67
N GLU A 52 -9.88 1.35 3.46
CA GLU A 52 -10.70 0.99 2.28
C GLU A 52 -11.09 -0.49 2.25
N TYR A 53 -10.21 -1.39 2.71
CA TYR A 53 -10.39 -2.84 2.59
C TYR A 53 -10.91 -3.55 3.86
N GLU A 54 -10.88 -2.91 5.03
CA GLU A 54 -11.53 -3.43 6.25
C GLU A 54 -13.01 -2.99 6.41
N ARG A 55 -13.60 -2.35 5.39
CA ARG A 55 -15.02 -1.94 5.35
C ARG A 55 -15.91 -2.93 4.60
#